data_AF-A0A1D2VFH5-F1
#
_entry.id   AF-A0A1D2VFH5-F1
#
_cell.length_a   1.000
_cell.length_b   1.000
_cell.length_c   1.000
_cell.angle_alpha   90.00
_cell.angle_beta   90.00
_cell.angle_gamma   90.00
#
_symmetry.space_group_name_H-M   'P 1'
#
loop_
_entity.id
_entity.type
_entity.pdbx_description
1 polymer ?
#
loop_
_entity_poly.entity_id
_entity_poly.type
_entity_poly.pdbx_seq_one_letter_code
_entity_poly.pdbx_strand_id
1 'polypeptide(L)'
;MKVSAPAYFHSSATAQLLRPWVKERSNQLFYGQRKSGSKRHALTTKQGNKTFYKGTRSSGIGKHTPGGNYYITWSKVRTYVPPSSENYNHDLKPLVPKYNFTKVSSNSYKGFKNSLDSNLYYKKLSDYIFYGKEINPNDPELPEWLEHP
;
A
#
# COMPACT_ATOMS: atom_id res chain seq x y z
N MET A 1 -29.17 -58.29 -5.11
CA MET A 1 -28.02 -57.69 -4.39
C MET A 1 -28.47 -57.34 -2.98
N LYS A 2 -27.90 -57.95 -1.94
CA LYS A 2 -28.18 -57.59 -0.54
C LYS A 2 -27.31 -56.39 -0.17
N VAL A 3 -27.93 -55.30 0.29
CA VAL A 3 -27.22 -54.13 0.80
C VAL A 3 -26.64 -54.50 2.17
N SER A 4 -25.31 -54.49 2.31
CA SER A 4 -24.63 -54.63 3.60
C SER A 4 -24.77 -53.32 4.38
N ALA A 5 -25.30 -53.38 5.61
CA ALA A 5 -25.32 -52.23 6.50
C ALA A 5 -23.88 -51.85 6.90
N PRO A 6 -23.49 -50.56 6.87
CA PRO A 6 -22.15 -50.15 7.29
C PRO A 6 -21.94 -50.44 8.78
N ALA A 7 -20.90 -51.21 9.06
CA ALA A 7 -20.53 -51.71 10.38
C ALA A 7 -19.65 -50.65 11.10
N TYR A 8 -20.25 -49.67 11.76
CA TYR A 8 -19.54 -48.60 12.51
C TYR A 8 -19.04 -49.04 13.90
N PHE A 9 -18.39 -50.21 14.02
CA PHE A 9 -18.05 -50.80 15.33
C PHE A 9 -16.96 -50.08 16.14
N HIS A 10 -16.29 -49.05 15.59
CA HIS A 10 -15.14 -48.40 16.25
C HIS A 10 -15.34 -46.92 16.62
N SER A 11 -16.47 -46.29 16.24
CA SER A 11 -16.73 -44.87 16.54
C SER A 11 -17.90 -44.70 17.50
N SER A 12 -17.70 -43.96 18.59
CA SER A 12 -18.81 -43.57 19.47
C SER A 12 -19.83 -42.72 18.71
N ALA A 13 -21.11 -42.78 19.09
CA ALA A 13 -22.17 -41.96 18.46
C ALA A 13 -21.84 -40.45 18.47
N THR A 14 -21.05 -39.99 19.45
CA THR A 14 -20.57 -38.60 19.55
C THR A 14 -19.56 -38.22 18.47
N ALA A 15 -18.74 -39.17 17.99
CA ALA A 15 -17.75 -38.94 16.93
C ALA A 15 -18.40 -38.82 15.54
N GLN A 16 -19.65 -39.29 15.39
CA GLN A 16 -20.43 -39.17 14.15
C GLN A 16 -21.19 -37.85 14.04
N LEU A 17 -21.19 -37.02 15.10
CA LEU A 17 -21.79 -35.69 15.07
C LEU A 17 -20.96 -34.74 14.19
N LEU A 18 -21.62 -33.84 13.48
CA LEU A 18 -20.96 -32.77 12.70
C LEU A 18 -19.98 -31.94 13.55
N ARG A 19 -20.31 -31.79 14.84
CA ARG A 19 -19.51 -31.07 15.84
C ARG A 19 -19.58 -31.88 17.14
N PRO A 20 -18.52 -32.61 17.51
CA PRO A 20 -18.55 -33.54 18.65
C PRO A 20 -18.90 -32.91 20.02
N TRP A 21 -18.68 -31.59 20.17
CA TRP A 21 -19.01 -30.84 21.39
C TRP A 21 -20.47 -30.37 21.47
N VAL A 22 -21.24 -30.45 20.38
CA VAL A 22 -22.67 -30.11 20.35
C VAL A 22 -23.46 -31.41 20.35
N LYS A 23 -23.74 -31.92 21.55
CA LYS A 23 -24.34 -33.24 21.75
C LYS A 23 -25.85 -33.27 21.49
N GLU A 24 -26.52 -32.13 21.66
CA GLU A 24 -27.97 -31.99 21.55
C GLU A 24 -28.38 -31.16 20.33
N ARG A 25 -29.63 -31.32 19.89
CA ARG A 25 -30.19 -30.53 18.79
C ARG A 25 -30.33 -29.06 19.22
N SER A 26 -29.36 -28.24 18.85
CA SER A 26 -29.43 -26.78 18.98
C SER A 26 -29.93 -26.12 17.70
N ASN A 27 -30.34 -24.85 17.77
CA ASN A 27 -30.67 -24.03 16.59
C ASN A 27 -29.43 -23.60 15.78
N GLN A 28 -28.28 -24.25 16.00
CA GLN A 28 -27.05 -23.96 15.30
C GLN A 28 -27.11 -24.47 13.86
N LEU A 29 -26.65 -23.63 12.92
CA LEU A 29 -26.57 -23.97 11.51
C LEU A 29 -25.39 -24.91 11.23
N PHE A 30 -25.46 -25.63 10.11
CA PHE A 30 -24.34 -26.42 9.58
C PHE A 30 -23.07 -25.57 9.45
N TYR A 31 -23.21 -24.35 8.91
CA TYR A 31 -22.15 -23.35 8.82
C TYR A 31 -22.72 -21.95 9.04
N GLY A 32 -21.87 -21.02 9.49
CA GLY A 32 -22.24 -19.63 9.74
C GLY A 32 -23.15 -19.44 10.95
N GLN A 33 -23.68 -18.22 11.10
CA GLN A 33 -24.53 -17.82 12.23
C GLN A 33 -25.99 -17.59 11.83
N ARG A 34 -26.24 -17.07 10.62
CA ARG A 34 -27.57 -16.78 10.08
C ARG A 34 -27.62 -17.13 8.59
N LYS A 35 -28.77 -17.60 8.10
CA LYS A 35 -28.98 -17.90 6.67
C LYS A 35 -29.39 -16.67 5.85
N SER A 36 -30.00 -15.67 6.49
CA SER A 36 -30.53 -14.48 5.85
C SER A 36 -29.65 -13.25 6.10
N GLY A 37 -29.73 -12.29 5.19
CA GLY A 37 -29.00 -11.02 5.22
C GLY A 37 -29.37 -10.17 4.00
N SER A 38 -28.84 -8.94 3.93
CA SER A 38 -29.01 -8.09 2.74
C SER A 38 -28.34 -8.76 1.53
N LYS A 39 -29.02 -8.72 0.39
CA LYS A 39 -28.50 -9.27 -0.88
C LYS A 39 -27.95 -8.19 -1.81
N ARG A 40 -28.23 -6.91 -1.53
CA ARG A 40 -27.90 -5.76 -2.40
C ARG A 40 -26.52 -5.20 -2.05
N HIS A 41 -25.49 -6.02 -2.23
CA HIS A 41 -24.10 -5.61 -2.09
C HIS A 41 -23.43 -5.54 -3.46
N ALA A 42 -22.39 -4.71 -3.60
CA ALA A 42 -21.64 -4.62 -4.85
C ALA A 42 -20.99 -5.96 -5.18
N LEU A 43 -21.18 -6.45 -6.40
CA LEU A 43 -20.65 -7.75 -6.83
C LEU A 43 -19.13 -7.78 -6.77
N THR A 44 -18.52 -8.90 -6.38
CA THR A 44 -17.07 -9.10 -6.42
C THR A 44 -16.65 -9.93 -7.62
N THR A 45 -15.34 -10.13 -7.82
CA THR A 45 -14.81 -10.99 -8.90
C THR A 45 -15.14 -12.48 -8.71
N LYS A 46 -15.63 -12.88 -7.53
CA LYS A 46 -15.94 -14.28 -7.19
C LYS A 46 -17.42 -14.63 -7.34
N GLN A 47 -18.25 -13.64 -7.65
CA GLN A 47 -19.69 -13.81 -7.83
C GLN A 47 -20.04 -13.76 -9.33
N GLY A 48 -21.24 -14.20 -9.69
CA GLY A 48 -21.74 -14.19 -11.07
C GLY A 48 -21.47 -15.48 -11.84
N ASN A 49 -21.76 -15.46 -13.14
CA ASN A 49 -21.56 -16.59 -14.04
C ASN A 49 -20.13 -16.57 -14.66
N LYS A 50 -19.78 -17.61 -15.40
CA LYS A 50 -18.50 -17.75 -16.15
C LYS A 50 -18.20 -16.58 -17.09
N THR A 51 -19.22 -15.88 -17.58
CA THR A 51 -19.08 -14.73 -18.48
C THR A 51 -18.95 -13.39 -17.75
N PHE A 52 -19.22 -13.34 -16.44
CA PHE A 52 -19.13 -12.11 -15.68
C PHE A 52 -17.66 -11.82 -15.35
N TYR A 53 -17.13 -10.75 -15.95
CA TYR A 53 -15.81 -10.23 -15.66
C TYR A 53 -15.91 -8.82 -15.10
N LYS A 54 -15.39 -8.62 -13.87
CA LYS A 54 -15.39 -7.30 -13.21
C LYS A 54 -14.04 -6.56 -13.31
N GLY A 55 -12.93 -7.30 -13.30
CA GLY A 55 -11.57 -6.75 -13.21
C GLY A 55 -11.19 -6.20 -11.82
N THR A 56 -9.91 -5.84 -11.66
CA THR A 56 -9.31 -5.35 -10.39
C THR A 56 -8.41 -4.12 -10.57
N ARG A 57 -8.54 -3.40 -11.69
CA ARG A 57 -7.67 -2.26 -12.07
C ARG A 57 -6.19 -2.62 -12.23
N SER A 58 -5.86 -3.90 -12.35
CA SER A 58 -4.48 -4.36 -12.58
C SER A 58 -4.04 -4.20 -14.03
N SER A 59 -4.99 -4.32 -14.97
CA SER A 59 -4.75 -4.36 -16.42
C SER A 59 -5.25 -3.08 -17.11
N GLY A 60 -4.93 -2.93 -18.40
CA GLY A 60 -5.11 -1.68 -19.17
C GLY A 60 -3.83 -1.24 -19.90
N ILE A 61 -2.92 -2.20 -20.09
CA ILE A 61 -1.55 -1.98 -20.57
C ILE A 61 -1.46 -2.21 -22.09
N GLY A 62 -2.28 -3.11 -22.61
CA GLY A 62 -2.26 -3.56 -24.00
C GLY A 62 -3.64 -3.53 -24.64
N LYS A 63 -3.82 -4.39 -25.65
CA LYS A 63 -5.08 -4.54 -26.41
C LYS A 63 -5.44 -6.01 -26.60
N HIS A 64 -6.73 -6.30 -26.59
CA HIS A 64 -7.23 -7.59 -27.05
C HIS A 64 -7.10 -7.69 -28.56
N THR A 65 -6.79 -8.89 -29.05
CA THR A 65 -6.76 -9.20 -30.48
C THR A 65 -8.13 -9.75 -30.92
N PRO A 66 -8.47 -9.68 -32.22
CA PRO A 66 -9.71 -10.28 -32.72
C PRO A 66 -9.85 -11.78 -32.42
N GLY A 67 -8.72 -12.51 -32.31
CA GLY A 67 -8.68 -13.92 -31.94
C GLY A 67 -8.73 -14.21 -30.43
N GLY A 68 -9.01 -13.20 -29.58
CA GLY A 68 -9.15 -13.38 -28.13
C GLY A 68 -7.84 -13.33 -27.33
N ASN A 69 -6.67 -13.33 -27.99
CA ASN A 69 -5.37 -13.15 -27.32
C ASN A 69 -5.18 -11.70 -26.83
N TYR A 70 -4.13 -11.48 -26.03
CA TYR A 70 -3.76 -10.16 -25.51
C TYR A 70 -2.38 -9.74 -25.99
N TYR A 71 -2.25 -8.53 -26.54
CA TYR A 71 -0.98 -7.94 -26.95
C TYR A 71 -0.58 -6.81 -26.00
N ILE A 72 0.60 -6.90 -25.40
CA ILE A 72 1.11 -5.93 -24.42
C ILE A 72 1.78 -4.74 -25.14
N THR A 73 1.41 -3.52 -24.77
CA THR A 73 2.13 -2.31 -25.19
C THR A 73 3.12 -1.92 -24.11
N TRP A 74 4.41 -2.23 -24.31
CA TRP A 74 5.47 -2.01 -23.30
C TRP A 74 5.61 -0.55 -22.84
N SER A 75 5.30 0.43 -23.69
CA SER A 75 5.30 1.86 -23.30
C SER A 75 4.25 2.24 -22.25
N LYS A 76 3.25 1.39 -22.00
CA LYS A 76 2.23 1.58 -20.95
C LYS A 76 2.47 0.70 -19.72
N VAL A 77 3.50 -0.14 -19.73
CA VAL A 77 3.87 -0.96 -18.58
C VAL A 77 4.49 -0.04 -17.52
N ARG A 78 3.95 -0.08 -16.30
CA ARG A 78 4.49 0.69 -15.18
C ARG A 78 5.78 0.03 -14.68
N THR A 79 6.85 0.81 -14.57
CA THR A 79 8.12 0.42 -13.97
C THR A 79 8.39 1.25 -12.72
N TYR A 80 8.98 0.66 -11.70
CA TYR A 80 9.47 1.37 -10.51
C TYR A 80 10.99 1.44 -10.61
N VAL A 81 11.52 2.62 -10.92
CA VAL A 81 12.96 2.82 -11.15
C VAL A 81 13.63 3.10 -9.81
N PRO A 82 14.48 2.18 -9.29
CA PRO A 82 15.28 2.46 -8.11
C PRO A 82 16.40 3.47 -8.45
N PRO A 83 16.88 4.27 -7.48
CA PRO A 83 18.08 5.07 -7.68
C PRO A 83 19.29 4.17 -8.00
N SER A 84 20.24 4.68 -8.78
CA SER A 84 21.48 3.95 -9.06
C SER A 84 22.30 3.73 -7.78
N SER A 85 23.16 2.71 -7.76
CA SER A 85 24.01 2.39 -6.61
C SER A 85 24.89 3.54 -6.16
N GLU A 86 25.32 4.40 -7.09
CA GLU A 86 26.12 5.60 -6.80
C GLU A 86 25.32 6.72 -6.12
N ASN A 87 24.01 6.77 -6.36
CA ASN A 87 23.11 7.80 -5.80
C ASN A 87 22.29 7.30 -4.60
N TYR A 88 22.45 6.03 -4.23
CA TYR A 88 21.71 5.46 -3.11
C TYR A 88 22.41 5.76 -1.79
N ASN A 89 21.84 6.70 -1.03
CA ASN A 89 22.35 7.06 0.29
C ASN A 89 21.86 6.05 1.35
N HIS A 90 22.77 5.20 1.83
CA HIS A 90 22.49 4.20 2.87
C HIS A 90 22.32 4.80 4.28
N ASP A 91 22.76 6.03 4.50
CA ASP A 91 22.69 6.70 5.80
C ASP A 91 21.28 7.25 6.08
N LEU A 92 20.51 7.55 5.03
CA LEU A 92 19.11 7.94 5.17
C LEU A 92 18.26 6.76 5.65
N LYS A 93 17.67 6.91 6.83
CA LYS A 93 16.77 5.93 7.45
C LYS A 93 15.32 6.39 7.38
N PRO A 94 14.34 5.47 7.44
CA PRO A 94 12.92 5.84 7.42
C PRO A 94 12.48 6.66 8.65
N LEU A 95 13.25 6.64 9.74
CA LEU A 95 12.94 7.34 10.99
C LEU A 95 14.13 8.18 11.44
N VAL A 96 13.84 9.33 12.03
CA VAL A 96 14.81 10.21 12.69
C VAL A 96 14.76 9.95 14.20
N PRO A 97 15.91 9.79 14.90
CA PRO A 97 15.90 9.54 16.33
C PRO A 97 15.45 10.78 17.11
N LYS A 98 14.61 10.58 18.12
CA LYS A 98 13.97 11.67 18.89
C LYS A 98 14.95 12.43 19.80
N TYR A 99 15.98 11.76 20.30
CA TYR A 99 16.80 12.26 21.41
C TYR A 99 17.90 13.23 20.98
N ASN A 100 18.39 13.11 19.74
CA ASN A 100 19.55 13.87 19.27
C ASN A 100 19.18 15.00 18.30
N PHE A 101 17.89 15.18 17.99
CA PHE A 101 17.44 16.13 16.98
C PHE A 101 16.26 16.94 17.49
N THR A 102 16.43 18.26 17.51
CA THR A 102 15.32 19.19 17.73
C THR A 102 14.51 19.30 16.44
N LYS A 103 13.19 19.13 16.54
CA LYS A 103 12.30 19.37 15.40
C LYS A 103 12.37 20.86 15.03
N VAL A 104 12.85 21.17 13.82
CA VAL A 104 12.70 22.52 13.26
C VAL A 104 11.20 22.82 13.15
N SER A 105 10.71 23.78 13.92
CA SER A 105 9.28 24.05 14.12
C SER A 105 8.61 24.60 12.87
N SER A 106 9.31 25.43 12.11
CA SER A 106 8.94 25.90 10.78
C SER A 106 10.10 26.65 10.14
N ASN A 107 10.33 26.46 8.84
CA ASN A 107 11.25 27.33 8.11
C ASN A 107 10.73 28.77 8.10
N SER A 108 11.64 29.73 8.31
CA SER A 108 11.39 31.15 8.07
C SER A 108 11.51 31.46 6.58
N TYR A 109 10.73 32.44 6.10
CA TYR A 109 10.79 32.97 4.73
C TYR A 109 10.62 34.50 4.78
N LYS A 110 11.37 35.18 5.65
CA LYS A 110 11.26 36.62 5.87
C LYS A 110 11.59 37.37 4.57
N GLY A 111 10.69 38.27 4.18
CA GLY A 111 10.83 39.05 2.95
C GLY A 111 10.36 38.31 1.68
N PHE A 112 9.89 37.07 1.81
CA PHE A 112 9.34 36.27 0.72
C PHE A 112 7.94 35.80 1.06
N LYS A 113 7.16 35.45 0.03
CA LYS A 113 5.77 35.02 0.23
C LYS A 113 5.68 33.63 0.85
N ASN A 114 6.49 32.69 0.39
CA ASN A 114 6.50 31.29 0.79
C ASN A 114 7.76 30.56 0.27
N SER A 115 7.85 29.25 0.53
CA SER A 115 8.92 28.38 0.05
C SER A 115 9.02 28.26 -1.48
N LEU A 116 7.94 28.56 -2.19
CA LEU A 116 7.82 28.45 -3.65
C LEU A 116 7.97 29.81 -4.35
N ASP A 117 8.33 30.87 -3.63
CA ASP A 117 8.50 32.19 -4.19
C ASP A 117 9.66 32.20 -5.20
N SER A 118 9.42 32.70 -6.41
CA SER A 118 10.42 32.73 -7.48
C SER A 118 11.61 33.62 -7.11
N ASN A 119 11.37 34.71 -6.37
CA ASN A 119 12.44 35.61 -5.91
C ASN A 119 13.37 34.91 -4.90
N LEU A 120 12.82 34.05 -4.03
CA LEU A 120 13.60 33.23 -3.11
C LEU A 120 14.46 32.21 -3.87
N TYR A 121 13.91 31.60 -4.91
CA TYR A 121 14.65 30.68 -5.77
C TYR A 121 15.81 31.40 -6.48
N TYR A 122 15.58 32.57 -7.06
CA TYR A 122 16.64 33.36 -7.71
C TYR A 122 17.72 33.80 -6.73
N LYS A 123 17.34 34.19 -5.49
CA LYS A 123 18.32 34.49 -4.43
C LYS A 123 19.19 33.28 -4.14
N LYS A 124 18.59 32.11 -3.88
CA LYS A 124 19.34 30.85 -3.62
C LYS A 124 20.25 30.45 -4.78
N LEU A 125 19.79 30.67 -6.03
CA LEU A 125 20.59 30.40 -7.22
C LEU A 125 21.78 31.36 -7.34
N SER A 126 21.56 32.65 -7.05
CA SER A 126 22.62 33.65 -6.96
C SER A 126 23.63 33.28 -5.86
N ASP A 127 23.16 32.95 -4.66
CA ASP A 127 24.02 32.50 -3.55
C ASP A 127 24.85 31.27 -3.94
N TYR A 128 24.25 30.30 -4.64
CA TYR A 128 24.97 29.12 -5.15
C TYR A 128 26.06 29.47 -6.17
N ILE A 129 25.86 30.49 -7.02
CA ILE A 129 26.88 30.95 -7.99
C ILE A 129 28.08 31.58 -7.27
N PHE A 130 27.81 32.40 -6.25
CA PHE A 130 28.86 33.12 -5.53
C PHE A 130 29.58 32.27 -4.49
N TYR A 131 28.85 31.41 -3.76
CA TYR A 131 29.37 30.66 -2.60
C TYR A 131 29.46 29.14 -2.85
N GLY A 132 28.89 28.62 -3.93
CA GLY A 132 28.90 27.20 -4.25
C GLY A 132 27.91 26.39 -3.40
N LYS A 133 28.32 25.18 -2.98
CA LYS A 133 27.50 24.29 -2.13
C LYS A 133 27.45 24.73 -0.67
N GLU A 134 28.33 25.64 -0.27
CA GLU A 134 28.37 26.19 1.07
C GLU A 134 27.22 27.16 1.30
N ILE A 135 26.83 27.33 2.56
CA ILE A 135 25.77 28.24 2.92
C ILE A 135 26.33 29.67 2.92
N ASN A 136 25.58 30.63 2.39
CA ASN A 136 25.96 32.03 2.43
C ASN A 136 26.13 32.46 3.92
N PRO A 137 27.35 32.83 4.36
CA PRO A 137 27.63 33.14 5.76
C PRO A 137 26.93 34.42 6.24
N ASN A 138 26.46 35.25 5.31
CA ASN A 138 25.75 36.50 5.60
C ASN A 138 24.22 36.34 5.47
N ASP A 139 23.68 35.13 5.30
CA ASP A 139 22.24 34.95 5.16
C ASP A 139 21.53 35.19 6.51
N PRO A 140 20.60 36.15 6.62
CA PRO A 140 19.89 36.43 7.87
C PRO A 140 18.99 35.27 8.37
N GLU A 141 18.82 34.21 7.56
CA GLU A 141 18.07 33.00 7.92
C GLU A 141 18.95 31.78 8.19
N LEU A 142 20.26 31.99 8.44
CA LEU A 142 21.14 30.92 8.88
C LEU A 142 20.53 30.19 10.09
N PRO A 143 20.48 28.84 10.06
CA PRO A 143 19.95 28.10 11.18
C PRO A 143 20.88 28.23 12.40
N GLU A 144 20.30 28.46 13.58
CA GLU A 144 21.02 28.67 14.86
C GLU A 144 22.01 27.56 15.24
N TRP A 145 21.88 26.36 14.65
CA TRP A 145 22.75 25.21 14.94
C TRP A 145 24.01 25.14 14.06
N LEU A 146 24.16 26.02 13.07
CA LEU A 146 25.40 26.18 12.32
C LEU A 146 26.29 27.18 13.08
N GLU A 147 27.49 26.74 13.47
CA GLU A 147 28.43 27.60 14.18
C GLU A 147 28.79 28.82 13.33
N HIS A 148 28.66 30.02 13.91
CA HIS A 148 29.17 31.25 13.30
C HIS A 148 30.69 31.31 13.52
N PRO A 149 31.50 31.48 12.47
CA PRO A 149 32.95 31.67 12.60
C PRO A 149 33.32 32.97 13.32
#